data_AF-A0A180GK58-F1
#
_entry.id   AF-A0A180GK58-F1
#
_cell.length_a   1.000
_cell.length_b   1.000
_cell.length_c   1.000
_cell.angle_alpha   90.00
_cell.angle_beta   90.00
_cell.angle_gamma   90.00
#
_symmetry.space_group_name_H-M   'P 1'
#
loop_
_entity.id
_entity.type
_entity.pdbx_description
1 polymer ?
#
loop_
_entity_poly.entity_id
_entity_poly.type
_entity_poly.pdbx_seq_one_letter_code
_entity_poly.pdbx_strand_id
1 'polypeptide(L)'
;MAKPDLVVILGTTGTGKSKLAIELAGALNPTRTPEIINGDSMQVYKGLDILTNKITPHETNGIPHHLMSFLDLDQDYTVERFRDDATKKIAEIHQKDFVPIVVGGTGYYIQNLILPGRLTKDVQHHDPALSELTKKDIHATKSPDFDHTSILDNPQEILDRCEQNGFDPTLLNSLKSMSLDHLRLVFLLPHLPPFSSPKEFPPGFPSELLPPKYRPPQATAEDFCIGLYEALKSIDPVMASRWHWRDLRKVRRSLEVAICTGKLMSHVVAEQDQIDIRAKNTPEESAPYRTLVFWLYSETDQLLPRLDARVDKMIESGLVNEVRELKIMRERLAAGDHTRTDFSRGPFQAIGYREFESLVSTTEADSEPEQMSSKKVAEATELTKVATRQYAKSQVKWMKNKFLPELNRKFGFSSEASDAAGSSDSQMITYILDASELDEWDQNVLIPAQKILSAFLSYDDLPSPKSISSIANSILSESQGKKIRSLKDLRLKTCESCTPESHKPFLIEEVHWEAHLRSKKHRRSLMIKTNPRPPRSPASSTSHPDCVSYL
;
A
#
# COMPACT_ATOMS: atom_id res chain seq x y z
N MET A 1 14.77 -12.28 28.79
CA MET A 1 15.92 -11.54 28.22
C MET A 1 15.43 -10.17 27.80
N ALA A 2 16.24 -9.11 27.92
CA ALA A 2 15.87 -7.79 27.43
C ALA A 2 15.68 -7.84 25.90
N LYS A 3 14.66 -7.16 25.36
CA LYS A 3 14.40 -7.13 23.92
C LYS A 3 15.49 -6.33 23.21
N PRO A 4 15.90 -6.75 21.99
CA PRO A 4 16.90 -6.02 21.21
C PRO A 4 16.43 -4.60 20.88
N ASP A 5 17.33 -3.63 20.94
CA ASP A 5 17.05 -2.21 20.65
C ASP A 5 16.95 -1.96 19.14
N LEU A 6 15.92 -1.22 18.71
CA LEU A 6 15.72 -0.82 17.32
C LEU A 6 15.38 0.67 17.23
N VAL A 7 16.10 1.41 16.39
CA VAL A 7 15.79 2.81 16.09
C VAL A 7 15.09 2.88 14.74
N VAL A 8 14.01 3.66 14.66
CA VAL A 8 13.20 3.79 13.45
C VAL A 8 13.00 5.28 13.14
N ILE A 9 13.30 5.69 11.91
CA ILE A 9 13.11 7.05 11.42
C ILE A 9 12.07 7.05 10.29
N LEU A 10 10.91 7.64 10.59
CA LEU A 10 9.75 7.78 9.73
C LEU A 10 9.48 9.24 9.38
N GLY A 11 8.70 9.47 8.34
CA GLY A 11 8.33 10.82 7.90
C GLY A 11 7.98 10.84 6.42
N THR A 12 7.39 11.95 5.99
CA THR A 12 7.08 12.11 4.56
C THR A 12 8.35 12.21 3.73
N THR A 13 8.22 12.08 2.41
CA THR A 13 9.30 12.54 1.53
C THR A 13 9.57 14.04 1.74
N GLY A 14 10.82 14.47 1.57
CA GLY A 14 11.22 15.88 1.75
C GLY A 14 11.45 16.39 3.18
N THR A 15 11.28 15.58 4.23
CA THR A 15 11.48 16.02 5.64
C THR A 15 12.88 15.80 6.20
N GLY A 16 13.82 15.28 5.43
CA GLY A 16 15.21 15.09 5.90
C GLY A 16 15.49 13.78 6.65
N LYS A 17 14.69 12.72 6.47
CA LYS A 17 14.90 11.42 7.14
C LYS A 17 16.34 10.87 7.01
N SER A 18 16.88 10.83 5.79
CA SER A 18 18.23 10.33 5.55
C SER A 18 19.28 11.24 6.19
N LYS A 19 19.08 12.57 6.16
CA LYS A 19 19.96 13.53 6.85
C LYS A 19 20.02 13.23 8.35
N LEU A 20 18.87 13.10 9.02
CA LEU A 20 18.83 12.77 10.45
C LEU A 20 19.50 11.43 10.74
N ALA A 21 19.29 10.40 9.90
CA ALA A 21 19.90 9.10 10.10
C ALA A 21 21.44 9.16 10.11
N ILE A 22 22.03 9.91 9.18
CA ILE A 22 23.48 10.12 9.11
C ILE A 22 23.99 10.94 10.29
N GLU A 23 23.27 12.01 10.67
CA GLU A 23 23.67 12.85 11.80
C GLU A 23 23.61 12.10 13.14
N LEU A 24 22.59 11.27 13.35
CA LEU A 24 22.50 10.39 14.51
C LEU A 24 23.58 9.31 14.47
N ALA A 25 23.85 8.73 13.30
CA ALA A 25 24.93 7.77 13.15
C ALA A 25 26.30 8.38 13.47
N GLY A 26 26.55 9.61 13.02
CA GLY A 26 27.74 10.38 13.35
C GLY A 26 27.87 10.65 14.85
N ALA A 27 26.77 11.01 15.51
CA ALA A 27 26.74 11.28 16.96
C ALA A 27 26.98 10.02 17.82
N LEU A 28 26.63 8.83 17.32
CA LEU A 28 26.89 7.57 18.01
C LEU A 28 28.37 7.17 17.94
N ASN A 29 29.07 7.54 16.86
CA ASN A 29 30.48 7.20 16.70
C ASN A 29 31.37 8.06 17.61
N PRO A 30 32.40 7.49 18.27
CA PRO A 30 32.83 6.08 18.23
C PRO A 30 32.20 5.20 19.32
N THR A 31 31.28 5.72 20.14
CA THR A 31 30.73 4.99 21.31
C THR A 31 29.94 3.74 20.94
N ARG A 32 29.20 3.79 19.82
CA ARG A 32 28.49 2.66 19.23
C ARG A 32 28.58 2.75 17.72
N THR A 33 28.61 1.61 17.05
CA THR A 33 28.62 1.56 15.59
C THR A 33 27.20 1.41 15.06
N PRO A 34 26.69 2.39 14.29
CA PRO A 34 25.37 2.32 13.67
C PRO A 34 25.43 1.70 12.27
N GLU A 35 24.42 0.93 11.90
CA GLU A 35 24.18 0.49 10.53
C GLU A 35 22.73 0.83 10.12
N ILE A 36 22.54 1.38 8.92
CA ILE A 36 21.24 1.83 8.43
C ILE A 36 20.57 0.72 7.61
N ILE A 37 19.27 0.51 7.81
CA ILE A 37 18.44 -0.39 7.01
C ILE A 37 17.39 0.45 6.28
N ASN A 38 17.37 0.40 4.95
CA ASN A 38 16.37 1.07 4.14
C ASN A 38 14.98 0.44 4.33
N GLY A 39 13.98 1.26 4.64
CA GLY A 39 12.56 0.93 4.77
C GLY A 39 11.68 1.58 3.70
N ASP A 40 12.26 1.99 2.56
CA ASP A 40 11.51 2.47 1.39
C ASP A 40 11.43 1.40 0.30
N SER A 41 10.19 1.12 -0.15
CA SER A 41 9.89 0.06 -1.11
C SER A 41 10.44 0.30 -2.51
N MET A 42 10.78 1.54 -2.88
CA MET A 42 11.32 1.85 -4.20
C MET A 42 12.85 1.90 -4.20
N GLN A 43 13.49 2.21 -3.06
CA GLN A 43 14.96 2.33 -2.98
C GLN A 43 15.68 0.97 -2.98
N VAL A 44 14.94 -0.14 -2.91
CA VAL A 44 15.48 -1.51 -2.97
C VAL A 44 16.05 -1.86 -4.34
N TYR A 45 15.56 -1.23 -5.41
CA TYR A 45 15.93 -1.53 -6.80
C TYR A 45 17.31 -0.98 -7.17
N LYS A 46 18.09 -1.73 -7.95
CA LYS A 46 19.36 -1.26 -8.52
C LYS A 46 19.13 -0.15 -9.55
N GLY A 47 20.03 0.85 -9.58
CA GLY A 47 19.83 2.07 -10.39
C GLY A 47 18.59 2.84 -9.95
N LEU A 48 18.04 3.72 -10.80
CA LEU A 48 16.89 4.57 -10.45
C LEU A 48 17.16 5.46 -9.22
N ASP A 49 18.39 5.91 -9.05
CA ASP A 49 18.83 6.63 -7.85
C ASP A 49 18.16 8.01 -7.76
N ILE A 50 17.97 8.67 -8.90
CA ILE A 50 17.29 9.97 -8.98
C ILE A 50 15.78 9.79 -8.79
N LEU A 51 15.17 8.90 -9.56
CA LEU A 51 13.73 8.59 -9.55
C LEU A 51 13.25 8.17 -8.16
N THR A 52 14.05 7.38 -7.44
CA THR A 52 13.72 6.90 -6.09
C THR A 52 14.37 7.73 -4.97
N ASN A 53 15.10 8.79 -5.34
CA ASN A 53 15.78 9.73 -4.46
C ASN A 53 16.59 9.02 -3.37
N LYS A 54 17.51 8.17 -3.81
CA LYS A 54 18.43 7.51 -2.90
C LYS A 54 19.44 8.50 -2.35
N ILE A 55 19.91 8.23 -1.15
CA ILE A 55 21.05 8.92 -0.60
C ILE A 55 22.29 8.58 -1.43
N THR A 56 23.09 9.58 -1.77
CA THR A 56 24.31 9.35 -2.56
C THR A 56 25.41 8.71 -1.72
N PRO A 57 26.37 7.99 -2.33
CA PRO A 57 27.52 7.44 -1.60
C PRO A 57 28.28 8.49 -0.77
N HIS A 58 28.42 9.71 -1.27
CA HIS A 58 29.04 10.81 -0.53
C HIS A 58 28.24 11.21 0.72
N GLU A 59 26.92 11.38 0.58
CA GLU A 59 26.03 11.74 1.68
C GLU A 59 25.92 10.64 2.75
N THR A 60 26.20 9.38 2.41
CA THR A 60 26.21 8.29 3.40
C THR A 60 27.31 8.44 4.44
N ASN A 61 28.32 9.28 4.19
CA ASN A 61 29.47 9.50 5.07
C ASN A 61 30.14 8.17 5.53
N GLY A 62 30.16 7.17 4.66
CA GLY A 62 30.73 5.84 4.95
C GLY A 62 29.88 4.95 5.86
N ILE A 63 28.70 5.40 6.30
CA ILE A 63 27.80 4.58 7.13
C ILE A 63 27.19 3.45 6.27
N PRO A 64 27.29 2.17 6.67
CA PRO A 64 26.70 1.07 5.93
C PRO A 64 25.19 1.21 5.78
N HIS A 65 24.69 0.97 4.56
CA HIS A 65 23.26 0.92 4.26
C HIS A 65 22.87 -0.45 3.70
N HIS A 66 21.85 -1.06 4.28
CA HIS A 66 21.31 -2.35 3.89
C HIS A 66 19.94 -2.22 3.21
N LEU A 67 19.56 -3.25 2.45
CA LEU A 67 18.28 -3.32 1.72
C LEU A 67 18.03 -2.13 0.80
N MET A 68 19.10 -1.55 0.25
CA MET A 68 19.07 -0.49 -0.75
C MET A 68 19.87 -0.94 -1.97
N SER A 69 19.38 -0.66 -3.18
CA SER A 69 20.07 -0.97 -4.44
C SER A 69 20.53 -2.44 -4.58
N PHE A 70 19.73 -3.41 -4.13
CA PHE A 70 20.11 -4.83 -4.17
C PHE A 70 19.21 -5.68 -5.07
N LEU A 71 18.00 -5.21 -5.38
CA LEU A 71 17.00 -5.93 -6.14
C LEU A 71 17.04 -5.57 -7.62
N ASP A 72 16.97 -6.56 -8.50
CA ASP A 72 16.90 -6.31 -9.95
C ASP A 72 15.52 -5.76 -10.36
N LEU A 73 15.48 -5.01 -11.46
CA LEU A 73 14.28 -4.28 -11.89
C LEU A 73 13.14 -5.20 -12.37
N ASP A 74 13.42 -6.46 -12.67
CA ASP A 74 12.46 -7.46 -13.13
C ASP A 74 11.87 -8.30 -11.98
N GLN A 75 12.28 -8.02 -10.74
CA GLN A 75 11.84 -8.71 -9.53
C GLN A 75 10.80 -7.88 -8.77
N ASP A 76 9.89 -8.55 -8.08
CA ASP A 76 8.96 -7.89 -7.15
C ASP A 76 9.52 -7.91 -5.71
N TYR A 77 9.17 -6.86 -4.96
CA TYR A 77 9.45 -6.76 -3.53
C TYR A 77 8.16 -6.60 -2.74
N THR A 78 7.96 -7.46 -1.75
CA THR A 78 6.74 -7.53 -0.95
C THR A 78 7.02 -7.12 0.50
N VAL A 79 5.95 -6.78 1.24
CA VAL A 79 6.05 -6.48 2.67
C VAL A 79 6.55 -7.68 3.48
N GLU A 80 6.20 -8.90 3.06
CA GLU A 80 6.64 -10.14 3.69
C GLU A 80 8.15 -10.30 3.53
N ARG A 81 8.64 -10.19 2.28
CA ARG A 81 10.07 -10.28 1.99
C ARG A 81 10.87 -9.18 2.71
N PHE A 82 10.36 -7.95 2.74
CA PHE A 82 10.96 -6.87 3.51
C PHE A 82 11.09 -7.21 4.99
N ARG A 83 10.01 -7.70 5.62
CA ARG A 83 10.02 -8.04 7.04
C ARG A 83 11.07 -9.10 7.34
N ASP A 84 11.13 -10.16 6.53
CA ASP A 84 12.04 -11.28 6.74
C ASP A 84 13.50 -10.84 6.51
N ASP A 85 13.77 -10.11 5.42
CA ASP A 85 15.09 -9.55 5.10
C ASP A 85 15.57 -8.57 6.19
N ALA A 86 14.70 -7.66 6.64
CA ALA A 86 15.02 -6.66 7.66
C ALA A 86 15.23 -7.31 9.03
N THR A 87 14.40 -8.30 9.40
CA THR A 87 14.57 -9.05 10.66
C THR A 87 15.91 -9.77 10.69
N LYS A 88 16.27 -10.44 9.58
CA LYS A 88 17.58 -11.07 9.44
C LYS A 88 18.70 -10.05 9.60
N LYS A 89 18.58 -8.90 8.93
CA LYS A 89 19.63 -7.87 8.99
C LYS A 89 19.78 -7.24 10.37
N ILE A 90 18.67 -6.99 11.07
CA ILE A 90 18.66 -6.50 12.44
C ILE A 90 19.41 -7.49 13.35
N ALA A 91 19.11 -8.79 13.23
CA ALA A 91 19.80 -9.82 14.02
C ALA A 91 21.31 -9.86 13.73
N GLU A 92 21.73 -9.76 12.46
CA GLU A 92 23.15 -9.70 12.08
C GLU A 92 23.86 -8.46 12.63
N ILE A 93 23.19 -7.31 12.69
CA ILE A 93 23.73 -6.06 13.28
C ILE A 93 23.88 -6.22 14.79
N HIS A 94 22.86 -6.74 15.48
CA HIS A 94 22.93 -6.99 16.92
C HIS A 94 23.99 -8.02 17.30
N GLN A 95 24.23 -9.05 16.46
CA GLN A 95 25.31 -10.02 16.70
C GLN A 95 26.72 -9.38 16.72
N LYS A 96 26.88 -8.19 16.14
CA LYS A 96 28.12 -7.40 16.20
C LYS A 96 28.12 -6.36 17.32
N ASP A 97 27.10 -6.37 18.19
CA ASP A 97 26.84 -5.33 19.20
C ASP A 97 26.63 -3.92 18.59
N PHE A 98 26.15 -3.85 17.35
CA PHE A 98 25.90 -2.60 16.63
C PHE A 98 24.45 -2.14 16.77
N VAL A 99 24.18 -0.87 16.42
CA VAL A 99 22.86 -0.24 16.54
C VAL A 99 22.15 -0.20 15.17
N PRO A 100 21.07 -0.96 14.97
CA PRO A 100 20.30 -0.90 13.73
C PRO A 100 19.38 0.33 13.71
N ILE A 101 19.45 1.08 12.61
CA ILE A 101 18.59 2.25 12.35
C ILE A 101 17.78 2.02 11.06
N VAL A 102 16.48 1.78 11.18
CA VAL A 102 15.58 1.62 10.02
C VAL A 102 15.08 2.98 9.57
N VAL A 103 15.24 3.32 8.29
CA VAL A 103 14.89 4.64 7.74
C VAL A 103 14.04 4.47 6.50
N GLY A 104 12.83 5.05 6.44
CA GLY A 104 11.99 4.87 5.26
C GLY A 104 10.70 5.68 5.21
N GLY A 105 10.15 5.80 3.99
CA GLY A 105 8.85 6.41 3.73
C GLY A 105 7.69 5.41 3.66
N THR A 106 7.97 4.11 3.52
CA THR A 106 6.95 3.07 3.39
C THR A 106 6.46 2.62 4.77
N GLY A 107 5.63 3.45 5.40
CA GLY A 107 5.12 3.19 6.75
C GLY A 107 4.47 1.80 6.91
N TYR A 108 3.82 1.29 5.86
CA TYR A 108 3.24 -0.07 5.88
C TYR A 108 4.30 -1.18 6.07
N TYR A 109 5.49 -1.04 5.48
CA TYR A 109 6.58 -2.01 5.65
C TYR A 109 7.11 -1.97 7.08
N ILE A 110 7.43 -0.78 7.55
CA ILE A 110 7.95 -0.55 8.90
C ILE A 110 6.94 -1.00 9.96
N GLN A 111 5.64 -0.73 9.78
CA GLN A 111 4.59 -1.21 10.67
C GLN A 111 4.60 -2.73 10.83
N ASN A 112 4.74 -3.48 9.74
CA ASN A 112 4.74 -4.96 9.79
C ASN A 112 6.05 -5.53 10.33
N LEU A 113 7.14 -4.75 10.33
CA LEU A 113 8.40 -5.10 10.98
C LEU A 113 8.31 -4.95 12.50
N ILE A 114 7.75 -3.84 12.99
CA ILE A 114 7.71 -3.53 14.43
C ILE A 114 6.43 -4.01 15.13
N LEU A 115 5.36 -4.31 14.39
CA LEU A 115 4.10 -4.89 14.87
C LEU A 115 3.77 -6.19 14.11
N PRO A 116 4.48 -7.30 14.38
CA PRO A 116 4.26 -8.58 13.69
C PRO A 116 2.86 -9.16 13.97
N GLY A 117 2.46 -10.15 13.17
CA GLY A 117 1.16 -10.82 13.25
C GLY A 117 0.13 -10.31 12.23
N ARG A 118 0.41 -9.24 11.48
CA ARG A 118 -0.59 -8.63 10.58
C ARG A 118 -0.59 -9.20 9.16
N LEU A 119 0.36 -10.07 8.83
CA LEU A 119 0.45 -10.69 7.52
C LEU A 119 -0.23 -12.05 7.57
N THR A 120 -0.87 -12.43 6.47
CA THR A 120 -1.64 -13.68 6.38
C THR A 120 -0.81 -14.95 6.61
N LYS A 121 0.51 -14.89 6.40
CA LYS A 121 1.44 -15.99 6.72
C LYS A 121 1.70 -16.15 8.22
N ASP A 122 1.33 -15.17 9.04
CA ASP A 122 1.49 -15.23 10.51
C ASP A 122 0.34 -16.00 11.19
N VAL A 123 -0.69 -16.37 10.41
CA VAL A 123 -1.72 -17.31 10.85
C VAL A 123 -1.08 -18.70 10.89
N GLN A 124 -0.95 -19.29 12.07
CA GLN A 124 -0.35 -20.61 12.26
C GLN A 124 -0.97 -21.64 11.32
N HIS A 125 -0.18 -22.09 10.34
CA HIS A 125 -0.53 -23.20 9.46
C HIS A 125 -0.28 -24.51 10.19
N HIS A 126 -1.34 -25.27 10.50
CA HIS A 126 -1.21 -26.61 11.07
C HIS A 126 -1.12 -27.72 10.01
N ASP A 127 -0.95 -27.40 8.72
CA ASP A 127 -0.92 -28.39 7.64
C ASP A 127 0.28 -28.19 6.67
N PRO A 128 1.21 -29.15 6.58
CA PRO A 128 2.32 -29.15 5.62
C PRO A 128 1.89 -29.14 4.13
N ALA A 129 0.66 -29.55 3.80
CA ALA A 129 0.18 -29.59 2.41
C ALA A 129 -0.16 -28.19 1.84
N LEU A 130 -0.55 -27.23 2.68
CA LEU A 130 -0.79 -25.83 2.28
C LEU A 130 0.51 -25.05 1.97
N SER A 131 1.67 -25.59 2.36
CA SER A 131 2.98 -24.98 2.14
C SER A 131 3.37 -24.91 0.66
N GLU A 132 2.89 -25.81 -0.20
CA GLU A 132 3.25 -25.80 -1.63
C GLU A 132 2.47 -24.75 -2.43
N LEU A 133 1.21 -24.49 -2.07
CA LEU A 133 0.38 -23.44 -2.67
C LEU A 133 0.78 -22.03 -2.22
N THR A 134 1.47 -21.90 -1.08
CA THR A 134 1.91 -20.61 -0.50
C THR A 134 3.38 -20.28 -0.76
N LYS A 135 4.18 -21.24 -1.28
CA LYS A 135 5.60 -21.05 -1.64
C LYS A 135 5.81 -20.36 -2.98
N LYS A 136 4.84 -20.41 -3.90
CA LYS A 136 4.87 -19.56 -5.09
C LYS A 136 4.17 -18.27 -4.71
N ASP A 137 4.93 -17.19 -4.58
CA ASP A 137 4.39 -15.87 -4.32
C ASP A 137 3.14 -15.66 -5.19
N ILE A 138 2.10 -15.05 -4.63
CA ILE A 138 0.93 -14.53 -5.37
C ILE A 138 1.37 -13.54 -6.47
N HIS A 139 2.67 -13.21 -6.51
CA HIS A 139 3.35 -12.37 -7.48
C HIS A 139 4.40 -13.11 -8.35
N ALA A 140 4.79 -14.34 -8.02
CA ALA A 140 5.75 -15.14 -8.79
C ALA A 140 5.02 -16.18 -9.67
N THR A 141 4.79 -15.77 -10.92
CA THR A 141 4.96 -16.56 -12.15
C THR A 141 4.47 -18.02 -12.21
N LYS A 142 3.69 -18.30 -13.25
CA LYS A 142 3.56 -19.60 -13.94
C LYS A 142 3.04 -20.75 -13.08
N SER A 143 1.75 -21.08 -13.29
CA SER A 143 1.33 -22.48 -13.25
C SER A 143 1.27 -22.98 -14.70
N PRO A 144 2.30 -23.66 -15.22
CA PRO A 144 2.25 -24.27 -16.54
C PRO A 144 1.38 -25.55 -16.57
N ASP A 145 0.98 -26.08 -15.41
CA ASP A 145 0.49 -27.46 -15.30
C ASP A 145 -0.89 -27.60 -14.64
N PHE A 146 -1.76 -26.58 -14.73
CA PHE A 146 -3.18 -26.78 -14.41
C PHE A 146 -3.97 -26.77 -15.73
N ASP A 147 -4.50 -27.92 -16.13
CA ASP A 147 -5.35 -28.03 -17.32
C ASP A 147 -6.72 -27.38 -16.98
N HIS A 148 -6.88 -26.13 -17.41
CA HIS A 148 -7.77 -25.16 -16.78
C HIS A 148 -9.28 -25.33 -17.06
N THR A 149 -9.70 -26.26 -17.91
CA THR A 149 -11.09 -26.24 -18.41
C THR A 149 -12.00 -27.30 -17.80
N SER A 150 -11.52 -28.49 -17.44
CA SER A 150 -12.42 -29.58 -17.02
C SER A 150 -12.95 -29.45 -15.58
N ILE A 151 -12.10 -29.05 -14.63
CA ILE A 151 -12.46 -28.99 -13.20
C ILE A 151 -13.32 -27.77 -12.89
N LEU A 152 -13.06 -26.62 -13.54
CA LEU A 152 -13.84 -25.39 -13.37
C LEU A 152 -15.26 -25.50 -13.96
N ASP A 153 -15.49 -26.52 -14.78
CA ASP A 153 -16.80 -26.84 -15.33
C ASP A 153 -17.63 -27.75 -14.41
N ASN A 154 -17.01 -28.38 -13.40
CA ASN A 154 -17.66 -29.27 -12.45
C ASN A 154 -17.69 -28.68 -11.02
N PRO A 155 -18.75 -27.95 -10.63
CA PRO A 155 -18.84 -27.36 -9.30
C PRO A 155 -18.86 -28.39 -8.17
N GLN A 156 -19.36 -29.61 -8.39
CA GLN A 156 -19.35 -30.65 -7.36
C GLN A 156 -17.92 -31.08 -7.04
N GLU A 157 -17.08 -31.27 -8.06
CA GLU A 157 -15.68 -31.65 -7.87
C GLU A 157 -14.88 -30.56 -7.15
N ILE A 158 -15.14 -29.28 -7.42
CA ILE A 158 -14.55 -28.17 -6.67
C ILE A 158 -14.91 -28.27 -5.18
N LEU A 159 -16.19 -28.48 -4.88
CA LEU A 159 -16.69 -28.51 -3.51
C LEU A 159 -16.15 -29.72 -2.73
N ASP A 160 -16.10 -30.90 -3.37
CA ASP A 160 -15.55 -32.11 -2.77
C ASP A 160 -14.07 -31.92 -2.41
N ARG A 161 -13.29 -31.28 -3.28
CA ARG A 161 -11.89 -30.94 -3.00
C ARG A 161 -11.77 -29.93 -1.86
N CYS A 162 -12.63 -28.91 -1.80
CA CYS A 162 -12.62 -27.93 -0.70
C CYS A 162 -12.91 -28.61 0.65
N GLU A 163 -13.85 -29.56 0.67
CA GLU A 163 -14.20 -30.34 1.86
C GLU A 163 -13.03 -31.25 2.28
N GLN A 164 -12.38 -31.94 1.33
CA GLN A 164 -11.19 -32.76 1.58
C GLN A 164 -10.00 -31.95 2.12
N ASN A 165 -9.87 -30.69 1.72
CA ASN A 165 -8.82 -29.77 2.19
C ASN A 165 -9.19 -29.02 3.48
N GLY A 166 -10.29 -29.41 4.15
CA GLY A 166 -10.64 -28.89 5.48
C GLY A 166 -11.09 -27.42 5.50
N PHE A 167 -11.75 -26.95 4.44
CA PHE A 167 -12.29 -25.59 4.40
C PHE A 167 -13.34 -25.38 5.50
N ASP A 168 -13.40 -24.16 6.04
CA ASP A 168 -14.38 -23.78 7.06
C ASP A 168 -15.81 -24.10 6.60
N PRO A 169 -16.66 -24.71 7.45
CA PRO A 169 -18.02 -25.09 7.07
C PRO A 169 -18.87 -23.92 6.55
N THR A 170 -18.65 -22.72 7.09
CA THR A 170 -19.34 -21.49 6.64
C THR A 170 -18.92 -21.13 5.23
N LEU A 171 -17.62 -21.18 4.94
CA LEU A 171 -17.09 -20.95 3.60
C LEU A 171 -17.62 -21.99 2.61
N LEU A 172 -17.62 -23.27 2.98
CA LEU A 172 -18.12 -24.34 2.11
C LEU A 172 -19.60 -24.17 1.77
N ASN A 173 -20.43 -23.77 2.76
CA ASN A 173 -21.84 -23.47 2.53
C ASN A 173 -22.03 -22.28 1.58
N SER A 174 -21.23 -21.21 1.75
CA SER A 174 -21.25 -20.08 0.82
C SER A 174 -20.89 -20.51 -0.60
N LEU A 175 -19.82 -21.30 -0.78
CA LEU A 175 -19.41 -21.83 -2.09
C LEU A 175 -20.52 -22.70 -2.72
N LYS A 176 -21.19 -23.56 -1.94
CA LYS A 176 -22.33 -24.40 -2.39
C LYS A 176 -23.50 -23.58 -2.94
N SER A 177 -23.71 -22.37 -2.42
CA SER A 177 -24.82 -21.50 -2.80
C SER A 177 -24.53 -20.56 -3.98
N MET A 178 -23.28 -20.53 -4.48
CA MET A 178 -22.85 -19.61 -5.53
C MET A 178 -23.24 -20.09 -6.93
N SER A 179 -23.37 -19.13 -7.86
CA SER A 179 -23.48 -19.44 -9.28
C SER A 179 -22.18 -20.05 -9.80
N LEU A 180 -22.29 -20.89 -10.85
CA LEU A 180 -21.13 -21.47 -11.51
C LEU A 180 -20.15 -20.41 -12.02
N ASP A 181 -20.66 -19.30 -12.58
CA ASP A 181 -19.84 -18.18 -13.02
C ASP A 181 -19.02 -17.56 -11.88
N HIS A 182 -19.61 -17.38 -10.69
CA HIS A 182 -18.88 -16.85 -9.55
C HIS A 182 -17.87 -17.85 -8.99
N LEU A 183 -18.21 -19.14 -8.94
CA LEU A 183 -17.26 -20.20 -8.55
C LEU A 183 -16.04 -20.19 -9.48
N ARG A 184 -16.29 -20.16 -10.80
CA ARG A 184 -15.22 -20.05 -11.81
C ARG A 184 -14.36 -18.80 -11.59
N LEU A 185 -14.98 -17.64 -11.40
CA LEU A 185 -14.24 -16.39 -11.15
C LEU A 185 -13.32 -16.49 -9.94
N VAL A 186 -13.81 -17.06 -8.83
CA VAL A 186 -13.09 -17.15 -7.57
C VAL A 186 -11.89 -18.09 -7.67
N PHE A 187 -12.08 -19.29 -8.25
CA PHE A 187 -11.00 -20.27 -8.37
C PHE A 187 -10.03 -19.98 -9.52
N LEU A 188 -10.43 -19.17 -10.51
CA LEU A 188 -9.52 -18.68 -11.56
C LEU A 188 -8.61 -17.55 -11.05
N LEU A 189 -9.03 -16.82 -10.02
CA LEU A 189 -8.39 -15.60 -9.52
C LEU A 189 -6.88 -15.73 -9.25
N PRO A 190 -6.36 -16.81 -8.60
CA PRO A 190 -4.91 -16.96 -8.37
C PRO A 190 -4.10 -17.10 -9.66
N HIS A 191 -4.74 -17.50 -10.76
CA HIS A 191 -4.10 -17.73 -12.06
C HIS A 191 -4.17 -16.50 -12.97
N LEU A 192 -5.02 -15.52 -12.65
CA LEU A 192 -5.06 -14.26 -13.37
C LEU A 192 -3.88 -13.39 -12.94
N PRO A 193 -3.23 -12.66 -13.89
CA PRO A 193 -2.21 -11.68 -13.52
C PRO A 193 -2.80 -10.69 -12.51
N PRO A 194 -2.03 -10.16 -11.55
CA PRO A 194 -2.51 -9.08 -10.70
C PRO A 194 -2.74 -7.83 -11.57
N PHE A 195 -3.80 -7.09 -11.27
CA PHE A 195 -4.11 -5.85 -11.96
C PHE A 195 -4.94 -4.94 -11.05
N SER A 196 -4.90 -3.64 -11.33
CA SER A 196 -5.48 -2.63 -10.44
C SER A 196 -6.63 -1.89 -11.11
N SER A 197 -7.84 -2.14 -10.59
CA SER A 197 -9.09 -1.39 -10.83
C SER A 197 -9.19 -0.75 -12.22
N PRO A 198 -9.12 -1.53 -13.31
CA PRO A 198 -9.01 -0.98 -14.63
C PRO A 198 -10.30 -0.32 -15.07
N LYS A 199 -10.18 0.77 -15.82
CA LYS A 199 -11.25 1.19 -16.74
C LYS A 199 -11.40 0.19 -17.89
N GLU A 200 -10.28 -0.39 -18.33
CA GLU A 200 -10.17 -1.32 -19.45
C GLU A 200 -9.16 -2.43 -19.10
N PHE A 201 -9.39 -3.65 -19.58
CA PHE A 201 -8.46 -4.76 -19.33
C PHE A 201 -7.05 -4.41 -19.83
N PRO A 202 -5.99 -4.70 -19.05
CA PRO A 202 -4.64 -4.38 -19.46
C PRO A 202 -4.26 -5.16 -20.72
N PRO A 203 -3.35 -4.63 -21.57
CA PRO A 203 -2.85 -5.36 -22.73
C PRO A 203 -2.30 -6.73 -22.34
N GLY A 204 -2.67 -7.78 -23.10
CA GLY A 204 -2.26 -9.16 -22.81
C GLY A 204 -2.97 -9.83 -21.63
N PHE A 205 -4.01 -9.20 -21.06
CA PHE A 205 -4.85 -9.85 -20.06
C PHE A 205 -5.55 -11.08 -20.68
N PRO A 206 -5.52 -12.27 -20.04
CA PRO A 206 -6.12 -13.48 -20.59
C PRO A 206 -7.65 -13.48 -20.40
N SER A 207 -8.34 -12.54 -21.07
CA SER A 207 -9.79 -12.39 -20.95
C SER A 207 -10.56 -13.62 -21.42
N GLU A 208 -9.97 -14.43 -22.30
CA GLU A 208 -10.55 -15.69 -22.78
C GLU A 208 -10.78 -16.72 -21.66
N LEU A 209 -9.99 -16.65 -20.58
CA LEU A 209 -10.15 -17.55 -19.42
C LEU A 209 -11.38 -17.18 -18.57
N LEU A 210 -11.88 -15.95 -18.68
CA LEU A 210 -13.02 -15.51 -17.89
C LEU A 210 -14.29 -16.27 -18.29
N PRO A 211 -15.30 -16.40 -17.40
CA PRO A 211 -16.59 -16.90 -17.82
C PRO A 211 -17.19 -16.04 -18.95
N PRO A 212 -17.94 -16.61 -19.90
CA PRO A 212 -18.44 -15.88 -21.08
C PRO A 212 -19.17 -14.57 -20.74
N LYS A 213 -19.86 -14.52 -19.60
CA LYS A 213 -20.55 -13.34 -19.07
C LYS A 213 -19.62 -12.14 -18.81
N TYR A 214 -18.33 -12.37 -18.55
CA TYR A 214 -17.35 -11.33 -18.20
C TYR A 214 -16.30 -11.10 -19.29
N ARG A 215 -16.47 -11.68 -20.49
CA ARG A 215 -15.55 -11.50 -21.62
C ARG A 215 -15.84 -10.21 -22.40
N PRO A 216 -14.82 -9.50 -22.90
CA PRO A 216 -15.01 -8.50 -23.94
C PRO A 216 -15.45 -9.15 -25.27
N PRO A 217 -16.28 -8.48 -26.10
CA PRO A 217 -16.85 -7.14 -25.90
C PRO A 217 -18.15 -7.12 -25.07
N GLN A 218 -18.65 -8.27 -24.61
CA GLN A 218 -19.94 -8.39 -23.93
C GLN A 218 -19.96 -7.73 -22.54
N ALA A 219 -18.80 -7.67 -21.88
CA ALA A 219 -18.63 -7.08 -20.56
C ALA A 219 -17.40 -6.17 -20.49
N THR A 220 -17.49 -5.17 -19.64
CA THR A 220 -16.41 -4.24 -19.33
C THR A 220 -15.54 -4.75 -18.17
N ALA A 221 -14.35 -4.17 -18.02
CA ALA A 221 -13.50 -4.41 -16.85
C ALA A 221 -14.19 -4.05 -15.52
N GLU A 222 -15.10 -3.06 -15.53
CA GLU A 222 -15.91 -2.74 -14.35
C GLU A 222 -16.89 -3.88 -14.00
N ASP A 223 -17.51 -4.50 -15.00
CA ASP A 223 -18.46 -5.60 -14.80
C ASP A 223 -17.77 -6.83 -14.21
N PHE A 224 -16.53 -7.08 -14.62
CA PHE A 224 -15.66 -8.08 -13.98
C PHE A 224 -15.37 -7.73 -12.51
N CYS A 225 -15.02 -6.48 -12.20
CA CYS A 225 -14.77 -6.04 -10.82
C CYS A 225 -16.02 -6.19 -9.94
N ILE A 226 -17.20 -5.90 -10.49
CA ILE A 226 -18.48 -6.09 -9.83
C ILE A 226 -18.75 -7.57 -9.61
N GLY A 227 -18.51 -8.44 -10.60
CA GLY A 227 -18.66 -9.89 -10.45
C GLY A 227 -17.81 -10.46 -9.32
N LEU A 228 -16.56 -10.01 -9.18
CA LEU A 228 -15.72 -10.38 -8.02
C LEU A 228 -16.25 -9.83 -6.70
N TYR A 229 -16.78 -8.61 -6.70
CA TYR A 229 -17.41 -8.04 -5.52
C TYR A 229 -18.66 -8.83 -5.09
N GLU A 230 -19.49 -9.26 -6.04
CA GLU A 230 -20.68 -10.10 -5.80
C GLU A 230 -20.29 -11.49 -5.29
N ALA A 231 -19.22 -12.08 -5.84
CA ALA A 231 -18.65 -13.31 -5.33
C ALA A 231 -18.15 -13.15 -3.88
N LEU A 232 -17.43 -12.06 -3.58
CA LEU A 232 -17.00 -11.76 -2.22
C LEU A 232 -18.18 -11.53 -1.28
N LYS A 233 -19.25 -10.86 -1.74
CA LYS A 233 -20.47 -10.66 -0.94
C LYS A 233 -21.16 -11.97 -0.58
N SER A 234 -21.06 -12.97 -1.46
CA SER A 234 -21.60 -14.32 -1.23
C SER A 234 -20.73 -15.11 -0.26
N ILE A 235 -19.40 -14.98 -0.35
CA ILE A 235 -18.44 -15.71 0.48
C ILE A 235 -18.27 -15.09 1.86
N ASP A 236 -17.94 -13.79 1.90
CA ASP A 236 -17.62 -13.02 3.09
C ASP A 236 -18.35 -11.66 3.05
N PRO A 237 -19.65 -11.61 3.42
CA PRO A 237 -20.43 -10.38 3.41
C PRO A 237 -19.87 -9.33 4.38
N VAL A 238 -19.16 -9.75 5.43
CA VAL A 238 -18.54 -8.85 6.41
C VAL A 238 -17.43 -8.04 5.72
N MET A 239 -16.52 -8.70 4.99
CA MET A 239 -15.48 -8.01 4.22
C MET A 239 -16.04 -7.26 3.01
N ALA A 240 -17.03 -7.82 2.29
CA ALA A 240 -17.68 -7.13 1.17
C ALA A 240 -18.35 -5.81 1.60
N SER A 241 -18.85 -5.73 2.84
CA SER A 241 -19.43 -4.49 3.35
C SER A 241 -18.39 -3.38 3.61
N ARG A 242 -17.09 -3.69 3.61
CA ARG A 242 -16.00 -2.72 3.87
C ARG A 242 -15.34 -2.19 2.60
N TRP A 243 -15.35 -3.00 1.53
CA TRP A 243 -14.63 -2.70 0.30
C TRP A 243 -15.57 -2.11 -0.74
N HIS A 244 -15.14 -1.04 -1.39
CA HIS A 244 -15.80 -0.60 -2.61
C HIS A 244 -15.49 -1.64 -3.71
N TRP A 245 -16.43 -1.93 -4.61
CA TRP A 245 -16.20 -2.87 -5.72
C TRP A 245 -15.02 -2.47 -6.63
N ARG A 246 -14.72 -1.17 -6.68
CA ARG A 246 -13.53 -0.60 -7.33
C ARG A 246 -12.23 -0.81 -6.56
N ASP A 247 -12.23 -1.22 -5.29
CA ASP A 247 -11.01 -1.55 -4.55
C ASP A 247 -10.58 -3.00 -4.88
N LEU A 248 -10.37 -3.28 -6.17
CA LEU A 248 -10.16 -4.63 -6.69
C LEU A 248 -9.06 -5.37 -5.95
N ARG A 249 -7.94 -4.70 -5.62
CA ARG A 249 -6.84 -5.32 -4.85
C ARG A 249 -7.32 -5.90 -3.51
N LYS A 250 -8.19 -5.20 -2.79
CA LYS A 250 -8.71 -5.65 -1.47
C LYS A 250 -9.78 -6.73 -1.63
N VAL A 251 -10.65 -6.59 -2.64
CA VAL A 251 -11.67 -7.58 -2.97
C VAL A 251 -11.01 -8.89 -3.37
N ARG A 252 -10.08 -8.83 -4.34
CA ARG A 252 -9.24 -9.95 -4.78
C ARG A 252 -8.53 -10.59 -3.61
N ARG A 253 -7.82 -9.81 -2.78
CA ARG A 253 -7.10 -10.34 -1.62
C ARG A 253 -8.03 -11.08 -0.64
N SER A 254 -9.23 -10.56 -0.39
CA SER A 254 -10.18 -11.20 0.51
C SER A 254 -10.66 -12.55 -0.02
N LEU A 255 -10.89 -12.64 -1.34
CA LEU A 255 -11.22 -13.89 -2.02
C LEU A 255 -10.05 -14.88 -2.04
N GLU A 256 -8.84 -14.41 -2.36
CA GLU A 256 -7.61 -15.21 -2.35
C GLU A 256 -7.34 -15.81 -0.97
N VAL A 257 -7.53 -15.04 0.11
CA VAL A 257 -7.39 -15.58 1.47
C VAL A 257 -8.39 -16.71 1.70
N ALA A 258 -9.65 -16.54 1.30
CA ALA A 258 -10.67 -17.58 1.46
C ALA A 258 -10.29 -18.90 0.75
N ILE A 259 -9.87 -18.83 -0.51
CA ILE A 259 -9.53 -20.03 -1.28
C ILE A 259 -8.17 -20.63 -0.93
N CYS A 260 -7.17 -19.81 -0.57
CA CYS A 260 -5.84 -20.32 -0.27
C CYS A 260 -5.73 -20.85 1.16
N THR A 261 -6.51 -20.31 2.11
CA THR A 261 -6.44 -20.70 3.53
C THR A 261 -7.59 -21.58 3.98
N GLY A 262 -8.65 -21.68 3.19
CA GLY A 262 -9.90 -22.33 3.60
C GLY A 262 -10.67 -21.57 4.69
N LYS A 263 -10.21 -20.37 5.11
CA LYS A 263 -10.84 -19.53 6.13
C LYS A 263 -11.32 -18.21 5.57
N LEU A 264 -12.46 -17.72 6.06
CA LEU A 264 -12.96 -16.39 5.72
C LEU A 264 -11.96 -15.30 6.19
N MET A 265 -11.71 -14.29 5.35
CA MET A 265 -10.82 -13.18 5.69
C MET A 265 -11.33 -12.41 6.93
N SER A 266 -12.65 -12.29 7.10
CA SER A 266 -13.26 -11.74 8.30
C SER A 266 -12.90 -12.53 9.57
N HIS A 267 -12.86 -13.86 9.50
CA HIS A 267 -12.45 -14.71 10.62
C HIS A 267 -10.96 -14.52 10.91
N VAL A 268 -10.10 -14.49 9.88
CA VAL A 268 -8.66 -14.23 10.03
C VAL A 268 -8.40 -12.88 10.71
N VAL A 269 -9.10 -11.82 10.29
CA VAL A 269 -8.99 -10.49 10.91
C VAL A 269 -9.47 -10.53 12.37
N ALA A 270 -10.55 -11.25 12.67
CA ALA A 270 -11.06 -11.38 14.03
C ALA A 270 -10.12 -12.19 14.94
N GLU A 271 -9.52 -13.27 14.42
CA GLU A 271 -8.46 -14.04 15.11
C GLU A 271 -7.27 -13.11 15.42
N GLN A 272 -6.84 -12.27 14.46
CA GLN A 272 -5.76 -11.33 14.69
C GLN A 272 -6.09 -10.27 15.74
N ASP A 273 -7.31 -9.73 15.72
CA ASP A 273 -7.77 -8.79 16.74
C ASP A 273 -7.79 -9.45 18.13
N GLN A 274 -8.14 -10.74 18.22
CA GLN A 274 -8.08 -11.51 19.48
C GLN A 274 -6.65 -11.75 19.94
N ILE A 275 -5.73 -12.09 19.03
CA ILE A 275 -4.29 -12.21 19.34
C ILE A 275 -3.78 -10.87 19.89
N ASP A 276 -4.13 -9.75 19.25
CA ASP A 276 -3.73 -8.43 19.72
C ASP A 276 -4.32 -8.09 21.10
N ILE A 277 -5.54 -8.54 21.41
CA ILE A 277 -6.13 -8.40 22.75
C ILE A 277 -5.40 -9.27 23.77
N ARG A 278 -5.01 -10.51 23.41
CA ARG A 278 -4.25 -11.41 24.29
C ARG A 278 -2.83 -10.88 24.54
N ALA A 279 -2.15 -10.39 23.51
CA ALA A 279 -0.80 -9.81 23.60
C ALA A 279 -0.73 -8.57 24.50
N LYS A 280 -1.85 -7.86 24.73
CA LYS A 280 -1.90 -6.81 25.76
C LYS A 280 -1.68 -7.34 27.18
N ASN A 281 -2.05 -8.60 27.41
CA ASN A 281 -1.92 -9.25 28.71
C ASN A 281 -0.58 -10.02 28.84
N THR A 282 0.16 -10.22 27.73
CA THR A 282 1.48 -10.87 27.66
C THR A 282 2.49 -9.98 26.93
N PRO A 283 3.21 -9.07 27.64
CA PRO A 283 4.13 -8.11 27.03
C PRO A 283 5.25 -8.75 26.19
N GLU A 284 5.64 -9.99 26.49
CA GLU A 284 6.68 -10.69 25.73
C GLU A 284 6.29 -10.93 24.26
N GLU A 285 5.00 -11.05 23.94
CA GLU A 285 4.48 -11.37 22.60
C GLU A 285 4.11 -10.13 21.75
N SER A 286 4.06 -8.92 22.32
CA SER A 286 3.48 -7.74 21.63
C SER A 286 4.39 -6.99 20.65
N ALA A 287 5.72 -7.05 20.87
CA ALA A 287 6.72 -6.38 20.03
C ALA A 287 8.03 -7.18 19.98
N PRO A 288 8.66 -7.36 18.81
CA PRO A 288 9.92 -8.10 18.71
C PRO A 288 11.14 -7.33 19.24
N TYR A 289 11.04 -5.99 19.30
CA TYR A 289 12.15 -5.09 19.65
C TYR A 289 11.72 -4.06 20.69
N ARG A 290 12.67 -3.59 21.50
CA ARG A 290 12.56 -2.32 22.22
C ARG A 290 12.79 -1.21 21.20
N THR A 291 11.75 -0.47 20.84
CA THR A 291 11.76 0.37 19.63
C THR A 291 11.64 1.86 19.94
N LEU A 292 12.61 2.64 19.46
CA LEU A 292 12.55 4.10 19.44
C LEU A 292 12.12 4.58 18.06
N VAL A 293 10.96 5.23 17.96
CA VAL A 293 10.44 5.76 16.70
C VAL A 293 10.56 7.28 16.68
N PHE A 294 11.31 7.82 15.72
CA PHE A 294 11.28 9.23 15.36
C PHE A 294 10.39 9.43 14.14
N TRP A 295 9.37 10.27 14.27
CA TRP A 295 8.56 10.74 13.15
C TRP A 295 8.91 12.19 12.84
N LEU A 296 9.63 12.42 11.74
CA LEU A 296 9.86 13.76 11.21
C LEU A 296 8.58 14.26 10.54
N TYR A 297 8.03 15.33 11.09
CA TYR A 297 6.84 16.01 10.61
C TYR A 297 7.22 17.40 10.10
N SER A 298 6.53 17.87 9.07
CA SER A 298 6.67 19.23 8.56
C SER A 298 5.28 19.73 8.20
N GLU A 299 4.98 20.98 8.56
CA GLU A 299 3.74 21.63 8.18
C GLU A 299 3.59 21.71 6.66
N THR A 300 2.34 21.63 6.19
CA THR A 300 2.06 21.49 4.76
C THR A 300 2.62 22.67 3.97
N ASP A 301 2.45 23.89 4.47
CA ASP A 301 2.83 25.12 3.78
C ASP A 301 4.35 25.23 3.55
N GLN A 302 5.15 24.68 4.47
CA GLN A 302 6.61 24.61 4.35
C GLN A 302 7.07 23.40 3.53
N LEU A 303 6.32 22.29 3.59
CA LEU A 303 6.68 21.06 2.90
C LEU A 303 6.46 21.15 1.38
N LEU A 304 5.34 21.71 0.91
CA LEU A 304 4.99 21.70 -0.52
C LEU A 304 6.05 22.36 -1.41
N PRO A 305 6.59 23.56 -1.10
CA PRO A 305 7.64 24.17 -1.91
C PRO A 305 8.92 23.33 -1.99
N ARG A 306 9.28 22.64 -0.90
CA ARG A 306 10.45 21.74 -0.87
C ARG A 306 10.27 20.53 -1.77
N LEU A 307 9.05 19.98 -1.81
CA LEU A 307 8.72 18.87 -2.69
C LEU A 307 8.80 19.29 -4.16
N ASP A 308 8.30 20.48 -4.48
CA ASP A 308 8.32 21.00 -5.84
C ASP A 308 9.76 21.26 -6.31
N ALA A 309 10.55 21.97 -5.51
CA ALA A 309 11.97 22.25 -5.81
C ALA A 309 12.80 20.95 -5.94
N ARG A 310 12.46 19.93 -5.16
CA ARG A 310 13.07 18.60 -5.28
C ARG A 310 12.76 17.95 -6.63
N VAL A 311 11.52 18.01 -7.11
CA VAL A 311 11.17 17.45 -8.42
C VAL A 311 11.90 18.19 -9.53
N ASP A 312 12.01 19.51 -9.42
CA ASP A 312 12.80 20.32 -10.37
C ASP A 312 14.27 19.86 -10.40
N LYS A 313 14.90 19.69 -9.22
CA LYS A 313 16.26 19.14 -9.10
C LYS A 313 16.39 17.72 -9.66
N MET A 314 15.39 16.86 -9.50
CA MET A 314 15.41 15.50 -10.06
C MET A 314 15.52 15.55 -11.59
N ILE A 315 14.79 16.47 -12.24
CA ILE A 315 14.83 16.64 -13.70
C ILE A 315 16.20 17.14 -14.14
N GLU A 316 16.72 18.17 -13.48
CA GLU A 316 18.07 18.72 -13.73
C GLU A 316 19.16 17.64 -13.55
N SER A 317 18.97 16.73 -12.61
CA SER A 317 19.90 15.63 -12.32
C SER A 317 19.82 14.47 -13.33
N GLY A 318 18.84 14.48 -14.25
CA GLY A 318 18.72 13.47 -15.30
C GLY A 318 17.61 12.43 -15.11
N LEU A 319 16.53 12.75 -14.39
CA LEU A 319 15.36 11.87 -14.21
C LEU A 319 14.87 11.22 -15.52
N VAL A 320 14.85 11.98 -16.61
CA VAL A 320 14.39 11.52 -17.94
C VAL A 320 15.21 10.33 -18.43
N ASN A 321 16.50 10.28 -18.13
CA ASN A 321 17.37 9.18 -18.55
C ASN A 321 17.04 7.90 -17.79
N GLU A 322 16.83 7.96 -16.47
CA GLU A 322 16.42 6.80 -15.69
C GLU A 322 15.03 6.28 -16.11
N VAL A 323 14.10 7.19 -16.44
CA VAL A 323 12.78 6.80 -16.98
C VAL A 323 12.94 6.09 -18.33
N ARG A 324 13.87 6.52 -19.19
CA ARG A 324 14.19 5.86 -20.46
C ARG A 324 14.69 4.44 -20.25
N GLU A 325 15.67 4.27 -19.37
CA GLU A 325 16.24 2.96 -19.04
C GLU A 325 15.16 2.01 -18.50
N LEU A 326 14.32 2.51 -17.60
CA LEU A 326 13.23 1.73 -17.02
C LEU A 326 12.18 1.33 -18.07
N LYS A 327 11.88 2.22 -19.02
CA LYS A 327 10.95 1.94 -20.13
C LYS A 327 11.51 0.89 -21.09
N ILE A 328 12.78 1.01 -21.50
CA ILE A 328 13.46 0.02 -22.34
C ILE A 328 13.42 -1.37 -21.68
N MET A 329 13.73 -1.42 -20.38
CA MET A 329 13.67 -2.66 -19.62
C MET A 329 12.26 -3.26 -19.61
N ARG A 330 11.22 -2.44 -19.39
CA ARG A 330 9.83 -2.89 -19.44
C ARG A 330 9.44 -3.47 -20.80
N GLU A 331 9.81 -2.81 -21.89
CA GLU A 331 9.50 -3.29 -23.25
C GLU A 331 10.22 -4.61 -23.57
N ARG A 332 11.47 -4.76 -23.11
CA ARG A 332 12.21 -6.04 -23.20
C ARG A 332 11.52 -7.16 -22.41
N LEU A 333 11.01 -6.88 -21.21
CA LEU A 333 10.24 -7.86 -20.43
C LEU A 333 8.91 -8.21 -21.12
N ALA A 334 8.24 -7.21 -21.70
CA ALA A 334 6.97 -7.40 -22.41
C ALA A 334 7.09 -8.34 -23.61
N ALA A 335 8.22 -8.29 -24.33
CA ALA A 335 8.49 -9.14 -25.49
C ALA A 335 8.55 -10.65 -25.15
N GLY A 336 8.77 -11.01 -23.87
CA GLY A 336 8.77 -12.40 -23.40
C GLY A 336 7.58 -12.80 -22.51
N ASP A 337 6.95 -11.85 -21.80
CA ASP A 337 5.80 -12.06 -20.92
C ASP A 337 5.00 -10.75 -20.77
N HIS A 338 3.81 -10.67 -21.38
CA HIS A 338 2.98 -9.46 -21.40
C HIS A 338 2.41 -9.10 -20.00
N THR A 339 2.46 -10.02 -19.04
CA THR A 339 1.94 -9.81 -17.67
C THR A 339 2.79 -8.87 -16.80
N ARG A 340 3.98 -8.48 -17.28
CA ARG A 340 4.96 -7.64 -16.55
C ARG A 340 4.94 -6.15 -16.93
N THR A 341 3.96 -5.71 -17.73
CA THR A 341 3.82 -4.31 -18.17
C THR A 341 2.94 -3.44 -17.24
N ASP A 342 2.43 -4.02 -16.15
CA ASP A 342 1.54 -3.32 -15.23
C ASP A 342 2.31 -2.29 -14.37
N PHE A 343 1.96 -1.01 -14.54
CA PHE A 343 2.39 0.11 -13.70
C PHE A 343 2.13 -0.11 -12.20
N SER A 344 1.28 -1.05 -11.86
CA SER A 344 0.88 -1.37 -10.50
C SER A 344 1.84 -2.33 -9.78
N ARG A 345 2.93 -2.74 -10.42
CA ARG A 345 3.95 -3.66 -9.88
C ARG A 345 5.37 -3.12 -9.97
N GLY A 346 6.25 -3.72 -9.16
CA GLY A 346 7.68 -3.50 -9.24
C GLY A 346 8.12 -2.03 -9.18
N PRO A 347 9.21 -1.67 -9.88
CA PRO A 347 9.71 -0.29 -9.97
C PRO A 347 8.80 0.65 -10.77
N PHE A 348 7.86 0.13 -11.57
CA PHE A 348 6.94 0.94 -12.40
C PHE A 348 5.88 1.70 -11.60
N GLN A 349 5.80 1.45 -10.30
CA GLN A 349 4.96 2.20 -9.35
C GLN A 349 5.60 3.54 -8.92
N ALA A 350 6.88 3.77 -9.23
CA ALA A 350 7.60 4.96 -8.81
C ALA A 350 6.95 6.24 -9.37
N ILE A 351 6.80 7.25 -8.51
CA ILE A 351 6.32 8.59 -8.88
C ILE A 351 7.40 9.24 -9.75
N GLY A 352 7.01 9.78 -10.90
CA GLY A 352 7.91 10.33 -11.91
C GLY A 352 8.10 9.38 -13.10
N TYR A 353 7.90 8.07 -12.94
CA TYR A 353 7.93 7.16 -14.08
C TYR A 353 6.65 7.26 -14.92
N ARG A 354 5.48 7.11 -14.29
CA ARG A 354 4.16 7.14 -14.95
C ARG A 354 3.91 8.45 -15.69
N GLU A 355 4.39 9.54 -15.09
CA GLU A 355 4.21 10.89 -15.61
C GLU A 355 5.10 11.17 -16.83
N PHE A 356 6.32 10.60 -16.88
CA PHE A 356 7.29 10.86 -17.94
C PHE A 356 7.35 9.78 -19.03
N GLU A 357 6.88 8.55 -18.80
CA GLU A 357 7.04 7.44 -19.74
C GLU A 357 6.50 7.73 -21.15
N SER A 358 5.38 8.46 -21.25
CA SER A 358 4.75 8.80 -22.52
C SER A 358 5.60 9.75 -23.38
N LEU A 359 6.58 10.42 -22.77
CA LEU A 359 7.44 11.41 -23.42
C LEU A 359 8.72 10.81 -23.98
N VAL A 360 9.10 9.61 -23.51
CA VAL A 360 10.40 9.02 -23.81
C VAL A 360 10.25 7.95 -24.89
N SER A 361 11.02 8.05 -25.98
CA SER A 361 11.13 6.98 -26.99
C SER A 361 12.13 5.91 -26.58
N THR A 362 11.91 4.67 -27.03
CA THR A 362 12.84 3.54 -26.85
C THR A 362 13.75 3.29 -28.05
N THR A 363 13.55 3.98 -29.18
CA THR A 363 14.47 3.95 -30.32
C THR A 363 15.67 4.87 -30.05
N GLU A 364 16.88 4.31 -30.03
CA GLU A 364 18.14 5.07 -29.91
C GLU A 364 18.44 5.99 -31.12
N ALA A 365 17.61 5.93 -32.18
CA ALA A 365 17.92 6.50 -33.48
C ALA A 365 17.19 7.79 -33.85
N ASP A 366 16.31 8.34 -33.00
CA ASP A 366 15.68 9.64 -33.30
C ASP A 366 15.71 10.60 -32.11
N SER A 367 16.38 11.72 -32.38
CA SER A 367 16.47 12.98 -31.64
C SER A 367 17.34 13.03 -30.39
N GLU A 368 18.32 13.93 -30.48
CA GLU A 368 18.93 14.60 -29.34
C GLU A 368 17.90 14.93 -28.24
N PRO A 369 18.33 15.05 -26.97
CA PRO A 369 17.50 15.54 -25.86
C PRO A 369 16.71 16.84 -26.15
N GLU A 370 17.04 17.55 -27.23
CA GLU A 370 16.51 18.86 -27.62
C GLU A 370 15.13 18.86 -28.30
N GLN A 371 14.58 17.73 -28.80
CA GLN A 371 13.25 17.73 -29.45
C GLN A 371 12.09 17.25 -28.56
N MET A 372 12.33 16.99 -27.28
CA MET A 372 11.21 16.81 -26.36
C MET A 372 10.54 18.17 -26.13
N SER A 373 9.35 18.38 -26.71
CA SER A 373 8.61 19.65 -26.60
C SER A 373 8.64 20.14 -25.15
N SER A 374 9.32 21.28 -24.91
CA SER A 374 9.49 21.89 -23.58
C SER A 374 8.15 21.97 -22.81
N LYS A 375 7.05 22.18 -23.53
CA LYS A 375 5.69 22.17 -22.98
C LYS A 375 5.27 20.82 -22.38
N LYS A 376 5.56 19.70 -23.05
CA LYS A 376 5.22 18.35 -22.55
C LYS A 376 6.05 17.98 -21.32
N VAL A 377 7.32 18.36 -21.32
CA VAL A 377 8.20 18.17 -20.14
C VAL A 377 7.64 18.94 -18.96
N ALA A 378 7.29 20.22 -19.14
CA ALA A 378 6.68 21.02 -18.09
C ALA A 378 5.36 20.41 -17.56
N GLU A 379 4.52 19.86 -18.44
CA GLU A 379 3.29 19.18 -18.04
C GLU A 379 3.57 17.92 -17.19
N ALA A 380 4.50 17.06 -17.60
CA ALA A 380 4.91 15.88 -16.83
C ALA A 380 5.57 16.25 -15.49
N THR A 381 6.35 17.33 -15.45
CA THR A 381 6.91 17.89 -14.22
C THR A 381 5.80 18.27 -13.25
N GLU A 382 4.80 19.02 -13.70
CA GLU A 382 3.69 19.44 -12.84
C GLU A 382 2.84 18.25 -12.36
N LEU A 383 2.61 17.25 -13.21
CA LEU A 383 1.97 16.01 -12.79
C LEU A 383 2.78 15.27 -11.72
N THR A 384 4.11 15.22 -11.86
CA THR A 384 5.02 14.59 -10.90
C THR A 384 5.02 15.33 -9.56
N LYS A 385 5.00 16.67 -9.58
CA LYS A 385 4.83 17.50 -8.38
C LYS A 385 3.49 17.21 -7.70
N VAL A 386 2.40 17.20 -8.45
CA VAL A 386 1.05 16.86 -7.92
C VAL A 386 1.06 15.48 -7.27
N ALA A 387 1.59 14.46 -7.94
CA ALA A 387 1.67 13.09 -7.42
C ALA A 387 2.53 13.01 -6.14
N THR A 388 3.67 13.69 -6.12
CA THR A 388 4.57 13.76 -4.94
C THR A 388 3.88 14.41 -3.74
N ARG A 389 3.16 15.52 -3.95
CA ARG A 389 2.36 16.18 -2.90
C ARG A 389 1.23 15.29 -2.38
N GLN A 390 0.54 14.57 -3.27
CA GLN A 390 -0.51 13.62 -2.88
C GLN A 390 0.05 12.45 -2.07
N TYR A 391 1.23 11.96 -2.43
CA TYR A 391 1.92 10.91 -1.69
C TYR A 391 2.30 11.38 -0.28
N ALA A 392 2.94 12.54 -0.14
CA ALA A 392 3.28 13.12 1.16
C ALA A 392 2.03 13.31 2.06
N LYS A 393 0.93 13.84 1.51
CA LYS A 393 -0.35 13.94 2.23
C LYS A 393 -0.89 12.58 2.67
N SER A 394 -0.77 11.57 1.82
CA SER A 394 -1.21 10.20 2.12
C SER A 394 -0.38 9.58 3.24
N GLN A 395 0.94 9.83 3.26
CA GLN A 395 1.84 9.39 4.32
C GLN A 395 1.46 10.02 5.68
N VAL A 396 1.25 11.34 5.76
CA VAL A 396 0.79 12.00 7.01
C VAL A 396 -0.56 11.45 7.45
N LYS A 397 -1.52 11.31 6.51
CA LYS A 397 -2.85 10.77 6.81
C LYS A 397 -2.75 9.35 7.37
N TRP A 398 -1.87 8.53 6.81
CA TRP A 398 -1.61 7.17 7.30
C TRP A 398 -1.00 7.18 8.70
N MET A 399 0.00 8.04 8.96
CA MET A 399 0.60 8.18 10.30
C MET A 399 -0.45 8.57 11.35
N LYS A 400 -1.23 9.62 11.09
CA LYS A 400 -2.21 10.16 12.05
C LYS A 400 -3.42 9.26 12.28
N ASN A 401 -3.87 8.50 11.26
CA ASN A 401 -5.14 7.78 11.32
C ASN A 401 -5.01 6.25 11.32
N LYS A 402 -3.81 5.72 11.10
CA LYS A 402 -3.54 4.27 11.19
C LYS A 402 -2.41 3.98 12.15
N PHE A 403 -1.22 4.51 11.92
CA PHE A 403 -0.04 4.13 12.70
C PHE A 403 -0.12 4.53 14.17
N LEU A 404 -0.31 5.82 14.48
CA LEU A 404 -0.37 6.29 15.87
C LEU A 404 -1.55 5.67 16.66
N PRO A 405 -2.79 5.65 16.14
CA PRO A 405 -3.89 4.99 16.85
C PRO A 405 -3.63 3.51 17.14
N GLU A 406 -2.92 2.84 16.23
CA GLU A 406 -2.56 1.44 16.39
C GLU A 406 -1.50 1.22 17.49
N LEU A 407 -0.50 2.08 17.56
CA LEU A 407 0.48 2.06 18.65
C LEU A 407 -0.19 2.33 19.99
N ASN A 408 -1.03 3.36 20.07
CA ASN A 408 -1.82 3.70 21.26
C ASN A 408 -2.70 2.52 21.69
N ARG A 409 -3.27 1.77 20.73
CA ARG A 409 -4.06 0.57 21.02
C ARG A 409 -3.20 -0.53 21.64
N LYS A 410 -2.02 -0.84 21.09
CA LYS A 410 -1.20 -1.98 21.49
C LYS A 410 -0.40 -1.74 22.77
N PHE A 411 0.23 -0.59 22.91
CA PHE A 411 1.18 -0.32 24.01
C PHE A 411 0.66 0.62 25.09
N GLY A 412 -0.61 1.06 24.99
CA GLY A 412 -1.15 2.07 25.90
C GLY A 412 -0.50 3.44 25.68
N PHE A 413 -0.93 4.42 26.47
CA PHE A 413 -0.41 5.79 26.36
C PHE A 413 0.71 5.99 27.38
N SER A 414 1.94 6.23 26.91
CA SER A 414 3.10 6.51 27.76
C SER A 414 3.11 7.95 28.29
N SER A 415 2.02 8.43 28.91
CA SER A 415 1.99 9.77 29.54
C SER A 415 1.66 9.82 31.01
N GLU A 416 1.53 8.68 31.68
CA GLU A 416 1.53 8.67 33.14
C GLU A 416 2.77 7.93 33.62
N ALA A 417 3.91 8.55 33.36
CA ALA A 417 5.02 8.46 34.31
C ALA A 417 4.62 9.27 35.55
N SER A 418 3.70 8.72 36.36
CA SER A 418 3.42 9.21 37.70
C SER A 418 3.29 8.02 38.65
N ASP A 419 4.28 7.92 39.52
CA ASP A 419 4.20 7.45 40.91
C ASP A 419 3.96 5.97 41.22
N ALA A 420 4.19 5.07 40.27
CA ALA A 420 4.46 3.67 40.60
C ALA A 420 5.92 3.32 40.29
N ALA A 421 6.75 3.30 41.32
CA ALA A 421 8.09 2.74 41.27
C ALA A 421 8.03 1.31 40.68
N GLY A 422 8.56 1.12 39.47
CA GLY A 422 8.89 -0.19 38.92
C GLY A 422 8.08 -0.71 37.73
N SER A 423 8.06 -0.01 36.59
CA SER A 423 7.95 -0.67 35.28
C SER A 423 8.43 0.23 34.13
N SER A 424 9.75 0.32 33.93
CA SER A 424 10.41 1.06 32.84
C SER A 424 10.29 0.39 31.46
N ASP A 425 9.25 -0.41 31.22
CA ASP A 425 9.22 -1.38 30.11
C ASP A 425 8.29 -0.93 28.96
N SER A 426 8.34 0.36 28.61
CA SER A 426 7.72 0.84 27.37
C SER A 426 8.48 0.27 26.17
N GLN A 427 7.98 -0.84 25.63
CA GLN A 427 8.60 -1.57 24.52
C GLN A 427 8.68 -0.76 23.23
N MET A 428 7.86 0.28 23.08
CA MET A 428 7.88 1.15 21.91
C MET A 428 7.49 2.57 22.29
N ILE A 429 8.30 3.55 21.91
CA ILE A 429 8.03 4.98 22.15
C ILE A 429 8.19 5.77 20.85
N THR A 430 7.28 6.73 20.62
CA THR A 430 7.28 7.54 19.40
C THR A 430 7.42 9.02 19.73
N TYR A 431 8.42 9.66 19.13
CA TYR A 431 8.69 11.09 19.21
C TYR A 431 8.40 11.77 17.87
N ILE A 432 7.74 12.92 17.91
CA ILE A 432 7.49 13.74 16.73
C ILE A 432 8.51 14.88 16.74
N LEU A 433 9.34 14.96 15.69
CA LEU A 433 10.34 16.00 15.51
C LEU A 433 9.85 16.99 14.46
N ASP A 434 9.94 18.28 14.77
CA ASP A 434 9.44 19.35 13.91
C ASP A 434 10.50 19.78 12.90
N ALA A 435 10.37 19.30 11.67
CA ALA A 435 11.18 19.66 10.52
C ALA A 435 10.51 20.73 9.64
N SER A 436 9.60 21.54 10.21
CA SER A 436 8.88 22.59 9.47
C SER A 436 9.80 23.71 9.03
N GLU A 437 10.75 24.17 9.85
CA GLU A 437 11.71 25.22 9.49
C GLU A 437 13.12 24.63 9.41
N LEU A 438 13.81 24.80 8.26
CA LEU A 438 15.15 24.21 8.06
C LEU A 438 16.24 24.94 8.83
N ASP A 439 16.07 26.25 9.05
CA ASP A 439 17.03 27.06 9.82
C ASP A 439 17.03 26.70 11.31
N GLU A 440 15.93 26.11 11.78
CA GLU A 440 15.79 25.60 13.15
C GLU A 440 16.01 24.08 13.26
N TRP A 441 16.56 23.44 12.22
CA TRP A 441 16.78 21.98 12.17
C TRP A 441 17.53 21.46 13.40
N ASP A 442 18.61 22.14 13.79
CA ASP A 442 19.44 21.71 14.90
C ASP A 442 18.66 21.73 16.22
N GLN A 443 17.90 22.79 16.45
CA GLN A 443 17.15 23.02 17.68
C GLN A 443 15.90 22.13 17.78
N ASN A 444 15.18 21.93 16.67
CA ASN A 444 13.88 21.25 16.65
C ASN A 444 13.97 19.76 16.30
N VAL A 445 15.04 19.32 15.63
CA VAL A 445 15.22 17.95 15.16
C VAL A 445 16.47 17.31 15.74
N LEU A 446 17.65 17.83 15.43
CA LEU A 446 18.91 17.12 15.70
C LEU A 446 19.22 17.00 17.20
N ILE A 447 19.26 18.12 17.93
CA ILE A 447 19.59 18.14 19.37
C ILE A 447 18.59 17.32 20.19
N PRO A 448 17.26 17.46 20.02
CA PRO A 448 16.29 16.61 20.69
C PRO A 448 16.48 15.12 20.36
N ALA A 449 16.68 14.78 19.08
CA ALA A 449 16.85 13.40 18.66
C ALA A 449 18.11 12.75 19.25
N GLN A 450 19.23 13.47 19.29
CA GLN A 450 20.48 12.98 19.90
C GLN A 450 20.31 12.71 21.40
N LYS A 451 19.70 13.65 22.15
CA LYS A 451 19.44 13.48 23.59
C LYS A 451 18.55 12.27 23.86
N ILE A 452 17.46 12.16 23.11
CA ILE A 452 16.50 11.04 23.25
C ILE A 452 17.17 9.72 22.88
N LEU A 453 17.94 9.67 21.78
CA LEU A 453 18.64 8.47 21.34
C LEU A 453 19.68 8.02 22.37
N SER A 454 20.46 8.96 22.91
CA SER A 454 21.46 8.67 23.94
C SER A 454 20.80 8.11 25.20
N ALA A 455 19.76 8.77 25.72
CA ALA A 455 19.02 8.29 26.89
C ALA A 455 18.37 6.92 26.64
N PHE A 456 17.78 6.72 25.46
CA PHE A 456 17.18 5.43 25.07
C PHE A 456 18.22 4.31 25.07
N LEU A 457 19.38 4.50 24.46
CA LEU A 457 20.41 3.48 24.35
C LEU A 457 21.12 3.21 25.70
N SER A 458 21.19 4.21 26.58
CA SER A 458 21.74 4.08 27.94
C SER A 458 20.74 3.51 28.96
N TYR A 459 19.48 3.29 28.58
CA TYR A 459 18.39 2.90 29.50
C TYR A 459 18.10 3.95 30.58
N ASP A 460 18.35 5.22 30.27
CA ASP A 460 18.03 6.36 31.13
C ASP A 460 16.56 6.77 31.01
N ASP A 461 16.12 7.65 31.92
CA ASP A 461 14.79 8.23 31.88
C ASP A 461 14.56 9.06 30.61
N LEU A 462 13.47 8.75 29.92
CA LEU A 462 13.10 9.40 28.67
C LEU A 462 12.15 10.57 28.91
N PRO A 463 12.34 11.72 28.22
CA PRO A 463 11.40 12.83 28.32
C PRO A 463 10.04 12.46 27.73
N SER A 464 8.98 13.08 28.22
CA SER A 464 7.63 12.85 27.67
C SER A 464 7.56 13.21 26.18
N PRO A 465 7.01 12.35 25.30
CA PRO A 465 6.87 12.68 23.88
C PRO A 465 6.09 13.97 23.59
N LYS A 466 5.14 14.33 24.46
CA LYS A 466 4.37 15.58 24.35
C LYS A 466 5.19 16.82 24.69
N SER A 467 6.27 16.70 25.47
CA SER A 467 7.07 17.85 25.91
C SER A 467 8.12 18.28 24.90
N ILE A 468 8.30 17.55 23.80
CA ILE A 468 9.33 17.87 22.78
C ILE A 468 8.99 19.14 22.00
N SER A 469 7.73 19.30 21.60
CA SER A 469 7.27 20.49 20.87
C SER A 469 5.75 20.69 20.99
N SER A 470 5.29 21.90 20.69
CA SER A 470 3.85 22.22 20.62
C SER A 470 3.13 21.37 19.56
N ILE A 471 3.78 21.11 18.42
CA ILE A 471 3.28 20.25 17.35
C ILE A 471 3.16 18.80 17.84
N ALA A 472 4.19 18.28 18.52
CA ALA A 472 4.16 16.95 19.10
C ALA A 472 2.99 16.81 20.08
N ASN A 473 2.81 17.79 20.96
CA ASN A 473 1.68 17.81 21.90
C ASN A 473 0.32 17.79 21.18
N SER A 474 0.15 18.64 20.16
CA SER A 474 -1.09 18.75 19.38
C SER A 474 -1.43 17.43 18.68
N ILE A 475 -0.49 16.87 17.91
CA ILE A 475 -0.72 15.65 17.12
C ILE A 475 -0.94 14.44 18.01
N LEU A 476 -0.13 14.28 19.07
CA LEU A 476 -0.28 13.16 19.99
C LEU A 476 -1.60 13.26 20.76
N SER A 477 -2.01 14.45 21.19
CA SER A 477 -3.31 14.68 21.86
C SER A 477 -4.50 14.41 20.94
N GLU A 478 -4.44 14.83 19.68
CA GLU A 478 -5.46 14.49 18.68
C GLU A 478 -5.56 12.96 18.49
N SER A 479 -4.43 12.25 18.51
CA SER A 479 -4.40 10.80 18.33
C SER A 479 -4.99 10.01 19.51
N GLN A 480 -4.96 10.54 20.74
CA GLN A 480 -5.51 9.89 21.93
C GLN A 480 -7.04 9.77 21.86
N GLY A 481 -7.73 10.75 21.27
CA GLY A 481 -9.18 10.73 21.11
C GLY A 481 -9.67 9.87 19.94
N LYS A 482 -8.77 9.46 19.04
CA LYS A 482 -9.13 8.70 17.83
C LYS A 482 -9.25 7.22 18.15
N LYS A 483 -10.49 6.73 18.24
CA LYS A 483 -10.76 5.29 18.14
C LYS A 483 -10.35 4.81 16.74
N ILE A 484 -9.61 3.70 16.67
CA ILE A 484 -9.44 2.98 15.41
C ILE A 484 -10.84 2.60 14.94
N ARG A 485 -11.18 2.98 13.70
CA ARG A 485 -12.47 2.66 13.09
C ARG A 485 -12.66 1.14 13.12
N SER A 486 -13.66 0.68 13.88
CA SER A 486 -14.02 -0.73 13.98
C SER A 486 -14.54 -1.27 12.64
N LEU A 487 -14.70 -2.59 12.53
CA LEU A 487 -15.35 -3.21 11.35
C LEU A 487 -16.72 -2.58 11.03
N LYS A 488 -17.44 -2.11 12.06
CA LYS A 488 -18.75 -1.45 11.91
C LYS A 488 -18.63 -0.02 11.35
N ASP A 489 -17.56 0.70 11.68
CA ASP A 489 -17.37 2.11 11.31
C ASP A 489 -16.94 2.32 9.85
N LEU A 490 -16.50 1.25 9.18
CA LEU A 490 -16.08 1.25 7.77
C LEU A 490 -17.12 0.62 6.85
N ARG A 491 -18.32 0.37 7.35
CA ARG A 491 -19.40 -0.24 6.56
C ARG A 491 -19.86 0.72 5.47
N LEU A 492 -19.95 0.19 4.25
CA LEU A 492 -20.51 0.86 3.09
C LEU A 492 -22.00 0.55 2.98
N LYS A 493 -22.78 1.59 2.68
CA LYS A 493 -24.20 1.50 2.33
C LYS A 493 -24.40 1.79 0.86
N THR A 494 -25.33 1.05 0.25
CA THR A 494 -25.75 1.29 -1.13
C THR A 494 -26.82 2.38 -1.15
N CYS A 495 -26.66 3.37 -2.02
CA CYS A 495 -27.70 4.34 -2.30
C CYS A 495 -28.47 3.97 -3.56
N GLU A 496 -29.68 3.46 -3.39
CA GLU A 496 -30.55 3.10 -4.50
C GLU A 496 -30.80 4.29 -5.42
N SER A 497 -31.03 5.49 -4.88
CA SER A 497 -31.31 6.69 -5.67
C SER A 497 -30.13 7.13 -6.54
N CYS A 498 -28.89 6.97 -6.05
CA CYS A 498 -27.68 7.34 -6.77
C CYS A 498 -27.10 6.22 -7.62
N THR A 499 -27.64 5.00 -7.50
CA THR A 499 -27.25 3.85 -8.31
C THR A 499 -27.82 4.03 -9.73
N PRO A 500 -26.96 4.28 -10.75
CA PRO A 500 -27.40 4.61 -12.11
C PRO A 500 -27.92 3.37 -12.86
N GLU A 501 -27.29 2.22 -12.64
CA GLU A 501 -27.62 0.94 -13.25
C GLU A 501 -27.76 -0.09 -12.12
N SER A 502 -28.72 -1.01 -12.21
CA SER A 502 -29.02 -1.98 -11.14
C SER A 502 -27.82 -2.84 -10.72
N HIS A 503 -26.88 -3.07 -11.64
CA HIS A 503 -25.68 -3.86 -11.41
C HIS A 503 -24.45 -3.03 -10.98
N LYS A 504 -24.50 -1.67 -11.02
CA LYS A 504 -23.38 -0.79 -10.62
C LYS A 504 -23.71 -0.01 -9.35
N PRO A 505 -23.65 -0.63 -8.15
CA PRO A 505 -24.11 -0.01 -6.92
C PRO A 505 -23.28 1.23 -6.57
N PHE A 506 -23.98 2.31 -6.20
CA PHE A 506 -23.34 3.47 -5.58
C PHE A 506 -23.14 3.21 -4.09
N LEU A 507 -21.89 3.04 -3.67
CA LEU A 507 -21.51 2.75 -2.29
C LEU A 507 -20.94 3.99 -1.59
N ILE A 508 -21.30 4.18 -0.32
CA ILE A 508 -20.76 5.26 0.53
C ILE A 508 -20.61 4.79 1.98
N GLU A 509 -19.58 5.26 2.68
CA GLU A 509 -19.41 4.97 4.11
C GLU A 509 -20.63 5.41 4.91
N GLU A 510 -21.07 4.55 5.83
CA GLU A 510 -22.24 4.77 6.67
C GLU A 510 -22.12 6.08 7.47
N VAL A 511 -20.91 6.41 7.95
CA VAL A 511 -20.62 7.67 8.65
C VAL A 511 -20.84 8.92 7.81
N HIS A 512 -20.84 8.78 6.48
CA HIS A 512 -21.04 9.88 5.53
C HIS A 512 -22.45 9.86 4.91
N TRP A 513 -23.34 8.97 5.35
CA TRP A 513 -24.67 8.78 4.78
C TRP A 513 -25.54 10.05 4.86
N GLU A 514 -25.62 10.69 6.03
CA GLU A 514 -26.43 11.91 6.20
C GLU A 514 -25.90 13.11 5.37
N ALA A 515 -24.57 13.21 5.24
CA ALA A 515 -23.95 14.22 4.39
C ALA A 515 -24.25 13.94 2.91
N HIS A 516 -24.24 12.67 2.51
CA HIS A 516 -24.59 12.23 1.17
C HIS A 516 -26.03 12.58 0.79
N LEU A 517 -27.00 12.31 1.67
CA LEU A 517 -28.42 12.62 1.42
C LEU A 517 -28.65 14.12 1.16
N ARG A 518 -27.85 14.99 1.79
CA ARG A 518 -27.90 16.46 1.60
C ARG A 518 -27.14 16.95 0.36
N SER A 519 -26.33 16.09 -0.26
CA SER A 519 -25.47 16.46 -1.38
C SER A 519 -26.26 16.89 -2.62
N LYS A 520 -25.70 17.80 -3.42
CA LYS A 520 -26.29 18.22 -4.70
C LYS A 520 -26.44 17.03 -5.66
N LYS A 521 -25.47 16.10 -5.65
CA LYS A 521 -25.47 14.90 -6.48
C LYS A 521 -26.66 14.00 -6.15
N HIS A 522 -26.90 13.71 -4.86
CA HIS A 522 -28.01 12.88 -4.43
C HIS A 522 -29.37 13.50 -4.80
N ARG A 523 -29.57 14.79 -4.51
CA ARG A 523 -30.79 15.52 -4.89
C ARG A 523 -31.05 15.49 -6.39
N ARG A 524 -30.00 15.64 -7.21
CA ARG A 524 -30.12 15.55 -8.67
C ARG A 524 -30.51 14.13 -9.12
N SER A 525 -29.89 13.09 -8.56
CA SER A 525 -30.24 11.71 -8.88
C SER A 525 -31.68 11.36 -8.49
N LEU A 526 -32.13 11.82 -7.31
CA LEU A 526 -33.51 11.70 -6.88
C LEU A 526 -34.47 12.37 -7.86
N MET A 527 -34.21 13.62 -8.25
CA MET A 527 -35.04 14.35 -9.22
C MET A 527 -35.18 13.61 -10.56
N ILE A 528 -34.09 13.01 -11.05
CA ILE A 528 -34.08 12.24 -12.29
C ILE A 528 -34.94 10.96 -12.16
N LYS A 529 -34.90 10.29 -11.00
CA LYS A 529 -35.71 9.08 -10.76
C LYS A 529 -37.18 9.38 -10.53
N THR A 530 -37.50 10.50 -9.88
CA THR A 530 -38.89 10.90 -9.61
C THR A 530 -39.58 11.50 -10.84
N ASN A 531 -38.84 12.12 -11.76
CA ASN A 531 -39.35 12.66 -13.03
C ASN A 531 -38.54 12.11 -14.22
N PRO A 532 -38.75 10.84 -14.60
CA PRO A 532 -38.09 10.28 -15.78
C PRO A 532 -38.53 11.05 -17.03
N ARG A 533 -37.57 11.50 -17.85
CA ARG A 533 -37.90 12.06 -19.17
C ARG A 533 -38.62 10.98 -20.00
N PRO A 534 -39.69 11.32 -20.75
CA PRO A 534 -40.31 10.36 -21.64
C PRO A 534 -39.27 9.84 -22.65
N PRO A 535 -39.31 8.54 -23.01
CA PRO A 535 -38.37 7.98 -23.98
C PRO A 535 -38.45 8.76 -25.28
N ARG A 536 -37.30 9.15 -25.84
CA ARG A 536 -37.26 9.76 -27.17
C ARG A 536 -37.76 8.71 -28.17
N SER A 537 -38.85 9.02 -28.87
CA SER A 537 -39.36 8.23 -29.99
C SER A 537 -38.23 8.02 -31.01
N PRO A 538 -38.04 6.81 -31.56
CA PRO A 538 -37.08 6.62 -32.64
C PRO A 538 -37.52 7.50 -33.81
N ALA A 539 -36.59 8.32 -34.31
CA ALA A 539 -36.86 9.18 -35.45
C ALA A 539 -37.35 8.32 -36.62
N SER A 540 -38.56 8.60 -37.09
CA SER A 540 -39.10 8.04 -38.32
C SER A 540 -38.12 8.33 -39.45
N SER A 541 -37.64 7.27 -40.09
CA SER A 541 -36.90 7.32 -41.34
C SER A 541 -37.75 7.98 -42.42
N THR A 542 -37.65 9.29 -42.58
CA THR A 542 -38.11 9.99 -43.77
C THR A 542 -37.09 9.75 -44.87
N SER A 543 -37.41 8.82 -45.76
CA SER A 543 -36.83 8.68 -47.08
C SER A 543 -36.97 10.02 -47.83
N HIS A 544 -35.84 10.66 -48.13
CA HIS A 544 -35.79 11.70 -49.16
C HIS A 544 -35.54 11.03 -50.52
N PRO A 545 -36.32 11.37 -51.57
CA PRO A 545 -36.11 10.85 -52.91
C PRO A 545 -34.99 11.60 -53.63
N ASP A 546 -34.35 10.85 -54.53
CA ASP A 546 -33.47 11.22 -55.64
C ASP A 546 -33.28 12.72 -55.94
N CYS A 547 -32.02 13.14 -56.01
CA CYS A 547 -31.62 14.18 -56.95
C CYS A 547 -30.29 13.84 -57.60
N VAL A 548 -30.35 13.76 -58.93
CA VAL A 548 -29.39 13.27 -59.91
C VAL A 548 -28.51 14.42 -60.38
N SER A 549 -27.19 14.16 -60.46
CA SER A 549 -26.12 14.75 -61.31
C SER A 549 -26.16 16.24 -61.73
N TYR A 550 -25.01 16.92 -61.68
CA TYR A 550 -24.12 17.14 -62.84
C TYR A 550 -22.88 17.98 -62.47
N LEU A 551 -21.74 17.50 -62.98
CA LEU A 551 -20.40 18.11 -63.13
C LEU A 551 -19.50 18.27 -61.89
#